data_AF-A0A968IUY1-F1
#
_entry.id   AF-A0A968IUY1-F1
#
_cell.length_a   1.000
_cell.length_b   1.000
_cell.length_c   1.000
_cell.angle_alpha   90.00
_cell.angle_beta   90.00
_cell.angle_gamma   90.00
#
_symmetry.space_group_name_H-M   'P 1'
#
loop_
_entity.id
_entity.type
_entity.pdbx_description
1 polymer ?
#
loop_
_entity_poly.entity_id
_entity_poly.type
_entity_poly.pdbx_seq_one_letter_code
_entity_poly.pdbx_strand_id
1 'polypeptide(L)'
;MEELVVAEAKSQIARLEAKVQEQIRLTDVAAYSLNQLPPFYATNQRGWDKQRQRAQAECARQISAVVRQAIVNAMNAPLRNPEPLSPRDLISPEQSLFRIQELCNQKGLHWKDVPRAVATAIIDAKQRPGAIAVEPDLVGTGGRRMADGIKSYLKRAKYQVPKVKKQEEDRDFATYMLRADYGLANILEFQVLQVAQKQMARLPPNVAKRIVLEEVAAYALNQLPPMYATSARG
;
A
#
# COMPACT_ATOMS: atom_id res chain seq x y z
N MET A 1 9.15 3.73 5.82
CA MET A 1 9.97 3.02 6.83
C MET A 1 10.04 1.53 6.51
N GLU A 2 8.91 0.96 6.15
CA GLU A 2 8.63 -0.39 5.69
C GLU A 2 9.62 -0.90 4.64
N GLU A 3 9.90 -0.10 3.59
CA GLU A 3 10.89 -0.42 2.55
C GLU A 3 12.27 -0.76 3.15
N LEU A 4 12.76 0.08 4.08
CA LEU A 4 14.09 -0.07 4.69
C LEU A 4 14.15 -1.31 5.58
N VAL A 5 13.10 -1.55 6.37
CA VAL A 5 13.02 -2.72 7.25
C VAL A 5 12.96 -4.01 6.46
N VAL A 6 12.12 -4.08 5.42
CA VAL A 6 12.00 -5.26 4.57
C VAL A 6 13.31 -5.54 3.80
N ALA A 7 13.96 -4.49 3.28
CA ALA A 7 15.25 -4.64 2.61
C ALA A 7 16.33 -5.19 3.56
N GLU A 8 16.42 -4.66 4.79
CA GLU A 8 17.38 -5.12 5.80
C GLU A 8 17.06 -6.55 6.26
N ALA A 9 15.79 -6.87 6.52
CA ALA A 9 15.35 -8.21 6.91
C ALA A 9 15.68 -9.25 5.85
N LYS A 10 15.42 -8.96 4.57
CA LYS A 10 15.84 -9.81 3.45
C LYS A 10 17.36 -10.00 3.42
N SER A 11 18.13 -8.93 3.60
CA SER A 11 19.59 -9.01 3.57
C SER A 11 20.15 -9.87 4.71
N GLN A 12 19.61 -9.74 5.93
CA GLN A 12 20.06 -10.51 7.08
C GLN A 12 19.62 -11.98 6.98
N ILE A 13 18.38 -12.26 6.57
CA ILE A 13 17.88 -13.65 6.40
C ILE A 13 18.66 -14.38 5.31
N ALA A 14 19.00 -13.71 4.20
CA ALA A 14 19.77 -14.31 3.11
C ALA A 14 21.19 -14.76 3.51
N ARG A 15 21.73 -14.25 4.63
CA ARG A 15 23.04 -14.64 5.17
C ARG A 15 22.98 -15.87 6.09
N LEU A 16 21.77 -16.32 6.46
CA LEU A 16 21.58 -17.48 7.33
C LEU A 16 21.62 -18.78 6.52
N GLU A 17 21.72 -19.92 7.21
CA GLU A 17 21.64 -21.24 6.57
C GLU A 17 20.24 -21.53 6.03
N ALA A 18 20.15 -22.26 4.91
CA ALA A 18 18.88 -22.54 4.23
C ALA A 18 17.81 -23.18 5.16
N LYS A 19 18.23 -24.09 6.05
CA LYS A 19 17.33 -24.72 7.04
C LYS A 19 16.69 -23.72 8.00
N VAL A 20 17.41 -22.66 8.35
CA VAL A 20 16.93 -21.59 9.24
C VAL A 20 16.07 -20.61 8.45
N GLN A 21 16.42 -20.34 7.19
CA GLN A 21 15.61 -19.48 6.32
C GLN A 21 14.19 -20.00 6.14
N GLU A 22 14.01 -21.32 5.97
CA GLU A 22 12.68 -21.95 5.83
C GLU A 22 11.82 -21.82 7.10
N GLN A 23 12.43 -21.64 8.27
CA GLN A 23 11.73 -21.50 9.54
C GLN A 23 11.32 -20.06 9.85
N ILE A 24 11.86 -19.07 9.12
CA ILE A 24 11.64 -17.65 9.41
C ILE A 24 10.66 -17.06 8.40
N ARG A 25 9.55 -16.53 8.91
CA ARG A 25 8.61 -15.75 8.09
C ARG A 25 9.06 -14.29 8.03
N LEU A 26 9.42 -13.82 6.84
CA LEU A 26 9.85 -12.44 6.60
C LEU A 26 8.82 -11.42 7.09
N THR A 27 7.53 -11.72 6.93
CA THR A 27 6.41 -10.86 7.35
C THR A 27 6.41 -10.60 8.85
N ASP A 28 6.64 -11.65 9.65
CA ASP A 28 6.67 -11.53 11.12
C ASP A 28 7.87 -10.73 11.60
N VAL A 29 9.04 -10.99 10.98
CA VAL A 29 10.27 -10.23 11.26
C VAL A 29 10.06 -8.75 10.94
N ALA A 30 9.42 -8.45 9.81
CA ALA A 30 9.12 -7.09 9.41
C ALA A 30 8.12 -6.41 10.36
N ALA A 31 7.00 -7.06 10.70
CA ALA A 31 5.99 -6.50 11.60
C ALA A 31 6.53 -6.28 13.01
N TYR A 32 7.25 -7.27 13.57
CA TYR A 32 7.90 -7.11 14.87
C TYR A 32 8.89 -5.94 14.84
N SER A 33 9.69 -5.83 13.78
CA SER A 33 10.67 -4.77 13.67
C SER A 33 10.03 -3.39 13.56
N LEU A 34 8.98 -3.26 12.73
CA LEU A 34 8.26 -2.01 12.53
C LEU A 34 7.58 -1.52 13.81
N ASN A 35 7.09 -2.43 14.66
CA ASN A 35 6.50 -2.08 15.96
C ASN A 35 7.49 -1.51 16.98
N GLN A 36 8.79 -1.67 16.75
CA GLN A 36 9.86 -1.18 17.63
C GLN A 36 10.54 0.09 17.10
N LEU A 37 10.09 0.59 15.94
CA LEU A 37 10.74 1.68 15.24
C LEU A 37 9.78 2.88 15.15
N PRO A 38 10.31 4.11 15.11
CA PRO A 38 9.47 5.29 14.95
C PRO A 38 8.77 5.29 13.58
N PRO A 39 7.47 5.64 13.52
CA PRO A 39 6.74 5.77 12.27
C PRO A 39 7.13 7.07 11.55
N PHE A 40 7.13 7.02 10.22
CA PHE A 40 7.52 8.13 9.35
C PHE A 40 6.50 8.33 8.22
N TYR A 41 5.33 8.82 8.58
CA TYR A 41 4.28 9.18 7.63
C TYR A 41 4.54 10.56 7.02
N ALA A 42 4.22 10.67 5.73
CA ALA A 42 4.28 11.91 4.97
C ALA A 42 3.10 11.97 3.99
N THR A 43 2.57 13.17 3.76
CA THR A 43 1.43 13.41 2.86
C THR A 43 1.82 14.00 1.50
N ASN A 44 3.08 14.42 1.36
CA ASN A 44 3.59 15.04 0.14
C ASN A 44 4.97 14.50 -0.22
N GLN A 45 5.34 14.61 -1.50
CA GLN A 45 6.58 14.06 -2.02
C GLN A 45 7.83 14.60 -1.30
N ARG A 46 7.88 15.93 -1.09
CA ARG A 46 9.01 16.57 -0.41
C ARG A 46 9.18 16.07 1.03
N GLY A 47 8.08 15.87 1.73
CA GLY A 47 8.03 15.31 3.08
C GLY A 47 8.44 13.85 3.08
N TRP A 48 8.01 13.08 2.08
CA TRP A 48 8.43 11.70 1.90
C TRP A 48 9.95 11.58 1.71
N ASP A 49 10.54 12.38 0.80
CA ASP A 49 11.99 12.41 0.58
C ASP A 49 12.74 12.76 1.86
N LYS A 50 12.28 13.80 2.58
CA LYS A 50 12.89 14.24 3.84
C LYS A 50 12.82 13.16 4.92
N GLN A 51 11.66 12.53 5.10
CA GLN A 51 11.48 11.48 6.09
C GLN A 51 12.27 10.23 5.73
N ARG A 52 12.39 9.90 4.44
CA ARG A 52 13.20 8.78 3.95
C ARG A 52 14.68 9.00 4.22
N GLN A 53 15.20 10.19 3.91
CA GLN A 53 16.58 10.56 4.22
C GLN A 53 16.84 10.53 5.73
N ARG A 54 15.89 11.04 6.52
CA ARG A 54 15.97 11.04 7.98
C ARG A 54 16.00 9.62 8.56
N ALA A 55 15.12 8.74 8.10
CA ALA A 55 15.08 7.35 8.52
C ALA A 55 16.39 6.62 8.17
N GLN A 56 16.98 6.89 7.01
CA GLN A 56 18.28 6.32 6.61
C GLN A 56 19.42 6.86 7.48
N ALA A 57 19.46 8.16 7.78
CA ALA A 57 20.53 8.76 8.55
C ALA A 57 20.47 8.41 10.05
N GLU A 58 19.28 8.52 10.66
CA GLU A 58 19.09 8.40 12.11
C GLU A 58 18.79 6.95 12.53
N CYS A 59 17.99 6.21 11.75
CA CYS A 59 17.47 4.91 12.17
C CYS A 59 18.23 3.71 11.59
N ALA A 60 19.16 3.85 10.65
CA ALA A 60 19.81 2.71 9.99
C ALA A 60 20.43 1.69 10.98
N ARG A 61 21.16 2.18 12.00
CA ARG A 61 21.74 1.29 13.02
C ARG A 61 20.67 0.62 13.87
N GLN A 62 19.62 1.36 14.24
CA GLN A 62 18.51 0.85 15.03
C GLN A 62 17.72 -0.21 14.25
N ILE A 63 17.44 0.03 12.96
CA ILE A 63 16.81 -0.92 12.05
C ILE A 63 17.59 -2.24 12.05
N SER A 64 18.90 -2.18 11.80
CA SER A 64 19.73 -3.38 11.75
C SER A 64 19.73 -4.17 13.06
N ALA A 65 19.78 -3.47 14.20
CA ALA A 65 19.74 -4.08 15.53
C ALA A 65 18.37 -4.71 15.85
N VAL A 66 17.27 -4.01 15.57
CA VAL A 66 15.90 -4.48 15.80
C VAL A 66 15.58 -5.68 14.90
N VAL A 67 15.97 -5.63 13.61
CA VAL A 67 15.79 -6.74 12.67
C VAL A 67 16.53 -7.98 13.15
N ARG A 68 17.76 -7.82 13.65
CA ARG A 68 18.52 -8.94 14.23
C ARG A 68 17.79 -9.55 15.42
N GLN A 69 17.26 -8.72 16.32
CA GLN A 69 16.48 -9.20 17.46
C GLN A 69 15.20 -9.91 17.01
N ALA A 70 14.53 -9.38 15.99
CA ALA A 70 13.33 -9.96 15.40
C ALA A 70 13.61 -11.35 14.81
N ILE A 71 14.74 -11.52 14.13
CA ILE A 71 15.19 -12.81 13.58
C ILE A 71 15.45 -13.81 14.71
N VAL A 72 16.17 -13.42 15.76
CA VAL A 72 16.43 -14.30 16.92
C VAL A 72 15.11 -14.72 17.59
N ASN A 73 14.17 -13.78 17.75
CA ASN A 73 12.85 -14.09 18.29
C ASN A 73 12.06 -15.04 17.38
N ALA A 74 12.14 -14.85 16.06
CA ALA A 74 11.49 -15.72 15.08
C ALA A 74 12.09 -17.14 15.08
N MET A 75 13.41 -17.28 15.28
CA MET A 75 14.07 -18.59 15.41
C MET A 75 13.62 -19.35 16.66
N ASN A 76 13.36 -18.64 17.76
CA ASN A 76 12.91 -19.24 19.01
C ASN A 76 11.40 -19.54 19.04
N ALA A 77 10.64 -19.03 18.06
CA ALA A 77 9.21 -19.26 17.95
C ALA A 77 8.93 -20.38 16.94
N PRO A 78 8.17 -21.43 17.29
CA PRO A 78 7.73 -22.41 16.29
C PRO A 78 6.89 -21.70 15.22
N LEU A 79 7.03 -22.12 13.96
CA LEU A 79 6.22 -21.64 12.84
C LEU A 79 4.73 -21.70 13.22
N ARG A 80 4.15 -20.55 13.51
CA ARG A 80 2.69 -20.42 13.69
C ARG A 80 2.08 -20.37 12.30
N ASN A 81 0.96 -21.06 12.12
CA ASN A 81 0.04 -20.81 11.00
C ASN A 81 -1.02 -19.85 11.50
N PRO A 82 -0.75 -18.53 11.51
CA PRO A 82 -1.69 -17.61 12.08
C PRO A 82 -2.83 -17.39 11.10
N GLU A 83 -3.99 -17.05 11.64
CA GLU A 83 -5.16 -16.75 10.84
C GLU A 83 -4.92 -15.46 10.05
N PRO A 84 -5.09 -15.47 8.71
CA PRO A 84 -4.87 -14.29 7.89
C PRO A 84 -5.77 -13.15 8.36
N LEU A 85 -5.27 -11.91 8.26
CA LEU A 85 -6.05 -10.72 8.59
C LEU A 85 -7.36 -10.70 7.78
N SER A 86 -8.45 -10.29 8.43
CA SER A 86 -9.75 -10.23 7.76
C SER A 86 -9.68 -9.23 6.60
N PRO A 87 -10.29 -9.52 5.43
CA PRO A 87 -10.29 -8.61 4.28
C PRO A 87 -10.85 -7.20 4.59
N ARG A 88 -11.64 -7.08 5.66
CA ARG A 88 -12.23 -5.82 6.12
C ARG A 88 -11.23 -4.91 6.83
N ASP A 89 -10.24 -5.46 7.51
CA ASP A 89 -9.18 -4.72 8.21
C ASP A 89 -8.04 -4.32 7.27
N LEU A 90 -8.15 -4.79 6.04
CA LEU A 90 -7.17 -4.80 4.98
C LEU A 90 -7.61 -3.92 3.79
N ILE A 91 -8.67 -3.13 3.93
CA ILE A 91 -9.19 -2.24 2.89
C ILE A 91 -8.22 -1.07 2.69
N SER A 92 -7.14 -1.36 1.97
CA SER A 92 -6.13 -0.41 1.52
C SER A 92 -6.14 -0.45 -0.01
N PRO A 93 -5.92 0.69 -0.69
CA PRO A 93 -5.93 0.73 -2.16
C PRO A 93 -4.90 -0.24 -2.76
N GLU A 94 -3.73 -0.40 -2.16
CA GLU A 94 -2.68 -1.36 -2.55
C GLU A 94 -3.22 -2.79 -2.62
N GLN A 95 -4.05 -3.17 -1.65
CA GLN A 95 -4.58 -4.53 -1.55
C GLN A 95 -5.73 -4.77 -2.52
N SER A 96 -6.51 -3.72 -2.79
CA SER A 96 -7.53 -3.77 -3.84
C SER A 96 -6.86 -4.00 -5.19
N LEU A 97 -5.73 -3.32 -5.46
CA LEU A 97 -4.95 -3.55 -6.68
C LEU A 97 -4.36 -4.96 -6.70
N PHE A 98 -3.77 -5.42 -5.60
CA PHE A 98 -3.27 -6.80 -5.48
C PHE A 98 -4.37 -7.83 -5.78
N ARG A 99 -5.58 -7.62 -5.25
CA ARG A 99 -6.70 -8.53 -5.52
C ARG A 99 -7.14 -8.49 -6.97
N ILE A 100 -7.14 -7.32 -7.60
CA ILE A 100 -7.42 -7.19 -9.05
C ILE A 100 -6.33 -7.91 -9.86
N GLN A 101 -5.06 -7.83 -9.46
CA GLN A 101 -3.96 -8.55 -10.10
C GLN A 101 -4.15 -10.06 -10.02
N GLU A 102 -4.58 -10.59 -8.87
CA GLU A 102 -4.93 -12.01 -8.72
C GLU A 102 -6.09 -12.43 -9.62
N LEU A 103 -7.17 -11.64 -9.64
CA LEU A 103 -8.37 -11.93 -10.43
C LEU A 103 -8.10 -11.86 -11.94
N CYS A 104 -7.28 -10.91 -12.38
CA CYS A 104 -6.90 -10.75 -13.79
C CYS A 104 -5.67 -11.60 -14.18
N ASN A 105 -5.06 -12.31 -13.22
CA ASN A 105 -3.82 -13.07 -13.39
C ASN A 105 -2.66 -12.25 -14.00
N GLN A 106 -2.56 -10.96 -13.62
CA GLN A 106 -1.56 -10.00 -14.13
C GLN A 106 -0.74 -9.42 -12.97
N LYS A 107 0.40 -10.03 -12.63
CA LYS A 107 1.25 -9.70 -11.46
C LYS A 107 2.02 -8.37 -11.51
N GLY A 108 1.70 -7.49 -12.45
CA GLY A 108 2.39 -6.20 -12.66
C GLY A 108 1.45 -5.09 -13.13
N LEU A 109 0.16 -5.23 -12.81
CA LEU A 109 -0.86 -4.28 -13.23
C LEU A 109 -0.73 -2.98 -12.44
N HIS A 110 -0.52 -1.87 -13.14
CA HIS A 110 -0.63 -0.54 -12.56
C HIS A 110 -2.09 -0.07 -12.59
N TRP A 111 -2.45 0.89 -11.73
CA TRP A 111 -3.78 1.51 -11.71
C TRP A 111 -4.26 2.04 -13.06
N LYS A 112 -3.35 2.57 -13.89
CA LYS A 112 -3.64 3.06 -15.25
C LYS A 112 -4.14 1.95 -16.20
N ASP A 113 -3.72 0.72 -15.95
CA ASP A 113 -3.98 -0.43 -16.82
C ASP A 113 -5.19 -1.24 -16.32
N VAL A 114 -5.67 -0.99 -15.09
CA VAL A 114 -6.81 -1.68 -14.46
C VAL A 114 -8.06 -1.69 -15.34
N PRO A 115 -8.55 -0.56 -15.91
CA PRO A 115 -9.77 -0.58 -16.71
C PRO A 115 -9.66 -1.51 -17.92
N ARG A 116 -8.48 -1.54 -18.55
CA ARG A 116 -8.22 -2.41 -19.71
C ARG A 116 -8.14 -3.87 -19.30
N ALA A 117 -7.43 -4.18 -18.22
CA ALA A 117 -7.28 -5.54 -17.70
C ALA A 117 -8.63 -6.15 -17.26
N VAL A 118 -9.47 -5.35 -16.61
CA VAL A 118 -10.83 -5.77 -16.22
C VAL A 118 -11.70 -5.99 -17.46
N ALA A 119 -11.64 -5.10 -18.45
CA ALA A 119 -12.38 -5.27 -19.70
C ALA A 119 -11.98 -6.58 -20.43
N THR A 120 -10.68 -6.88 -20.50
CA THR A 120 -10.22 -8.15 -21.09
C THR A 120 -10.66 -9.36 -20.26
N ALA A 121 -10.57 -9.30 -18.93
CA ALA A 121 -11.00 -10.38 -18.06
C ALA A 121 -12.51 -10.67 -18.17
N ILE A 122 -13.34 -9.63 -18.36
CA ILE A 122 -14.78 -9.80 -18.59
C ILE A 122 -15.05 -10.46 -19.94
N ILE A 123 -14.33 -10.06 -21.00
CA ILE A 123 -14.48 -10.65 -22.33
C ILE A 123 -14.08 -12.13 -22.29
N ASP A 124 -12.96 -12.46 -21.65
CA ASP A 124 -12.48 -13.84 -21.49
C ASP A 124 -13.46 -14.66 -20.63
N ALA A 125 -14.04 -14.08 -19.58
CA ALA A 125 -15.05 -14.73 -18.76
C ALA A 125 -16.34 -15.02 -19.53
N LYS A 126 -16.74 -14.14 -20.46
CA LYS A 126 -17.88 -14.36 -21.36
C LYS A 126 -17.63 -15.45 -22.40
N GLN A 127 -16.37 -15.73 -22.73
CA GLN A 127 -15.99 -16.78 -23.70
C GLN A 127 -15.85 -18.17 -23.07
N ARG A 128 -15.90 -18.29 -21.73
CA ARG A 128 -15.93 -19.60 -21.05
C ARG A 128 -17.30 -20.28 -21.24
N PRO A 129 -17.38 -21.54 -21.69
CA PRO A 129 -18.65 -22.22 -21.90
C PRO A 129 -19.28 -22.55 -20.54
N GLY A 130 -20.33 -21.80 -20.17
CA GLY A 130 -21.06 -21.94 -18.91
C GLY A 130 -21.55 -20.63 -18.26
N ALA A 131 -21.16 -19.46 -18.76
CA ALA A 131 -21.64 -18.17 -18.25
C ALA A 131 -22.96 -17.73 -18.92
N ILE A 132 -23.96 -17.43 -18.09
CA ILE A 132 -25.29 -16.94 -18.49
C ILE A 132 -25.15 -15.69 -19.35
N ALA A 133 -25.79 -15.72 -20.52
CA ALA A 133 -25.86 -14.58 -21.44
C ALA A 133 -26.67 -13.45 -20.80
N VAL A 134 -25.99 -12.35 -20.46
CA VAL A 134 -26.64 -11.07 -20.19
C VAL A 134 -26.58 -10.25 -21.47
N GLU A 135 -27.76 -9.89 -21.98
CA GLU A 135 -27.96 -9.19 -23.26
C GLU A 135 -27.20 -7.85 -23.33
N PRO A 136 -26.72 -7.46 -24.52
CA PRO A 136 -25.98 -6.24 -24.73
C PRO A 136 -26.91 -5.13 -25.23
N ASP A 137 -27.65 -4.47 -24.35
CA ASP A 137 -28.25 -3.18 -24.66
C ASP A 137 -27.76 -2.11 -23.69
N LEU A 138 -27.33 -0.98 -24.27
CA LEU A 138 -26.86 0.29 -23.69
C LEU A 138 -25.42 0.66 -24.08
N VAL A 139 -25.17 0.78 -25.39
CA VAL A 139 -24.15 1.72 -25.89
C VAL A 139 -24.85 2.74 -26.79
N GLY A 140 -25.41 3.77 -26.14
CA GLY A 140 -26.00 4.91 -26.81
C GLY A 140 -24.97 5.65 -27.66
N THR A 141 -25.28 5.83 -28.94
CA THR A 141 -24.54 6.54 -29.97
C THR A 141 -24.54 8.08 -29.77
N GLY A 142 -24.19 8.54 -28.56
CA GLY A 142 -24.13 9.98 -28.21
C GLY A 142 -22.72 10.55 -27.98
N GLY A 143 -21.69 9.71 -27.84
CA GLY A 143 -20.40 10.09 -27.26
C GLY A 143 -19.44 10.92 -28.12
N ARG A 144 -19.70 11.14 -29.41
CA ARG A 144 -18.70 11.77 -30.31
C ARG A 144 -18.61 13.30 -30.21
N ARG A 145 -19.66 14.00 -29.77
CA ARG A 145 -19.64 15.48 -29.67
C ARG A 145 -19.13 16.01 -28.31
N MET A 146 -19.19 15.19 -27.25
CA MET A 146 -18.72 15.58 -25.91
C MET A 146 -17.19 15.46 -25.76
N ALA A 147 -16.55 14.61 -26.58
CA ALA A 147 -15.10 14.39 -26.57
C ALA A 147 -14.29 15.63 -26.99
N ASP A 148 -14.82 16.48 -27.87
CA ASP A 148 -14.10 17.68 -28.33
C ASP A 148 -14.12 18.84 -27.34
N GLY A 149 -15.17 18.94 -26.51
CA GLY A 149 -15.21 19.86 -25.37
C GLY A 149 -14.22 19.47 -24.27
N ILE A 150 -14.09 18.18 -23.96
CA ILE A 150 -13.16 17.71 -22.92
C ILE A 150 -11.69 17.99 -23.32
N LYS A 151 -11.36 17.92 -24.62
CA LYS A 151 -10.01 18.23 -25.14
C LYS A 151 -9.62 19.71 -24.94
N SER A 152 -10.57 20.65 -24.99
CA SER A 152 -10.27 22.08 -24.80
C SER A 152 -10.03 22.41 -23.33
N TYR A 153 -10.74 21.75 -22.40
CA TYR A 153 -10.50 21.87 -20.97
C TYR A 153 -9.17 21.22 -20.53
N LEU A 154 -8.79 20.08 -21.11
CA LEU A 154 -7.49 19.42 -20.88
C LEU A 154 -6.29 20.23 -21.39
N LYS A 155 -6.47 21.09 -22.40
CA LYS A 155 -5.40 21.97 -22.92
C LYS A 155 -5.05 23.11 -21.97
N ARG A 156 -5.95 23.51 -21.06
CA ARG A 156 -5.77 24.66 -20.16
C ARG A 156 -5.13 24.29 -18.82
N ALA A 157 -5.30 23.04 -18.39
CA ALA A 157 -4.63 22.48 -17.20
C ALA A 157 -3.36 21.73 -17.59
N LYS A 158 -2.38 22.41 -18.19
CA LYS A 158 -1.02 21.87 -18.30
C LYS A 158 -0.34 21.95 -16.94
N TYR A 159 -0.79 21.13 -16.00
CA TYR A 159 0.11 20.68 -14.94
C TYR A 159 1.16 19.85 -15.65
N GLN A 160 2.37 20.40 -15.81
CA GLN A 160 3.50 19.63 -16.29
C GLN A 160 3.78 18.56 -15.24
N VAL A 161 3.22 17.35 -15.43
CA VAL A 161 3.69 16.18 -14.70
C VAL A 161 5.15 16.02 -15.13
N PRO A 162 6.12 16.13 -14.21
CA PRO A 162 7.52 15.95 -14.57
C PRO A 162 7.68 14.58 -15.21
N LYS A 163 8.44 14.50 -16.31
CA LYS A 163 8.76 13.22 -16.95
C LYS A 163 9.69 12.44 -16.01
N VAL A 164 9.11 11.60 -15.17
CA VAL A 164 9.86 10.66 -14.32
C VAL A 164 10.44 9.56 -15.21
N LYS A 165 11.65 9.09 -14.90
CA LYS A 165 12.25 7.97 -15.64
C LYS A 165 11.48 6.70 -15.31
N LYS A 166 11.17 5.87 -16.32
CA LYS A 166 10.42 4.61 -16.13
C LYS A 166 10.96 3.71 -15.00
N GLN A 167 12.28 3.64 -14.84
CA GLN A 167 12.92 2.86 -13.76
C GLN A 167 12.60 3.38 -12.35
N GLU A 168 12.37 4.68 -12.21
CA GLU A 168 12.03 5.32 -10.94
C GLU A 168 10.55 5.09 -10.63
N GLU A 169 9.67 5.17 -11.65
CA GLU A 169 8.25 4.78 -11.52
C GLU A 169 8.08 3.32 -11.09
N ASP A 170 8.88 2.40 -11.65
CA ASP A 170 8.81 0.98 -11.29
C ASP A 170 9.26 0.74 -9.82
N ARG A 171 10.24 1.49 -9.34
CA ARG A 171 10.71 1.43 -7.94
C ARG A 171 9.70 2.02 -6.97
N ASP A 172 9.12 3.16 -7.32
CA ASP A 172 8.08 3.80 -6.52
C ASP A 172 6.84 2.91 -6.43
N PHE A 173 6.48 2.25 -7.54
CA PHE A 173 5.39 1.29 -7.58
C PHE A 173 5.68 0.05 -6.71
N ALA A 174 6.91 -0.49 -6.74
CA ALA A 174 7.30 -1.58 -5.86
C ALA A 174 7.21 -1.18 -4.37
N THR A 175 7.55 0.07 -4.04
CA THR A 175 7.43 0.61 -2.68
C THR A 175 5.97 0.74 -2.26
N TYR A 176 5.11 1.18 -3.17
CA TYR A 176 3.66 1.24 -2.96
C TYR A 176 3.06 -0.16 -2.73
N MET A 177 3.41 -1.15 -3.56
CA MET A 177 2.88 -2.52 -3.46
C MET A 177 3.42 -3.31 -2.25
N LEU A 178 4.52 -2.87 -1.65
CA LEU A 178 5.24 -3.59 -0.59
C LEU A 178 4.33 -4.02 0.57
N ARG A 179 3.37 -3.18 0.98
CA ARG A 179 2.44 -3.52 2.07
C ARG A 179 1.48 -4.64 1.69
N ALA A 180 0.97 -4.62 0.45
CA ALA A 180 0.07 -5.65 -0.05
C ALA A 180 0.81 -6.98 -0.25
N ASP A 181 2.00 -6.94 -0.85
CA ASP A 181 2.81 -8.13 -1.13
C ASP A 181 3.19 -8.90 0.13
N TYR A 182 3.45 -8.18 1.23
CA TYR A 182 3.82 -8.78 2.52
C TYR A 182 2.67 -8.87 3.53
N GLY A 183 1.44 -8.49 3.14
CA GLY A 183 0.29 -8.49 4.04
C GLY A 183 0.48 -7.65 5.31
N LEU A 184 1.25 -6.57 5.22
CA LEU A 184 1.57 -5.69 6.35
C LEU A 184 0.55 -4.56 6.44
N ALA A 185 -0.17 -4.49 7.57
CA ALA A 185 -1.11 -3.41 7.85
C ALA A 185 -0.87 -2.81 9.23
N ASN A 186 -0.79 -1.48 9.31
CA ASN A 186 -0.84 -0.78 10.59
C ASN A 186 -2.30 -0.54 10.97
N ILE A 187 -2.74 -1.20 12.05
CA ILE A 187 -4.13 -1.20 12.51
C ILE A 187 -4.60 0.22 12.89
N LEU A 188 -3.68 1.08 13.36
CA LEU A 188 -4.02 2.43 13.78
C LEU A 188 -4.40 3.34 12.61
N GLU A 189 -4.00 3.05 11.38
CA GLU A 189 -4.28 3.92 10.24
C GLU A 189 -5.78 4.13 10.03
N PHE A 190 -6.54 3.04 10.02
CA PHE A 190 -8.00 3.11 9.85
C PHE A 190 -8.69 3.80 11.03
N GLN A 191 -8.26 3.47 12.26
CA GLN A 191 -8.83 4.03 13.48
C GLN A 191 -8.58 5.54 13.57
N VAL A 192 -7.35 5.97 13.30
CA VAL A 192 -6.97 7.39 13.30
C VAL A 192 -7.74 8.14 12.21
N LEU A 193 -7.90 7.57 11.02
CA LEU A 193 -8.69 8.18 9.95
C LEU A 193 -10.16 8.36 10.36
N GLN A 194 -10.79 7.33 10.95
CA GLN A 194 -12.17 7.44 11.42
C GLN A 194 -12.34 8.51 12.51
N VAL A 195 -11.41 8.55 13.47
CA VAL A 195 -11.45 9.55 14.55
C VAL A 195 -11.21 10.94 13.98
N ALA A 196 -10.22 11.12 13.11
CA ALA A 196 -9.93 12.39 12.46
C ALA A 196 -11.15 12.90 11.65
N GLN A 197 -11.81 12.02 10.89
CA GLN A 197 -13.02 12.37 10.15
C GLN A 197 -14.17 12.80 11.08
N LYS A 198 -14.39 12.07 12.19
CA LYS A 198 -15.40 12.44 13.19
C LYS A 198 -15.10 13.78 13.84
N GLN A 199 -13.84 14.08 14.12
CA GLN A 199 -13.44 15.37 14.69
C GLN A 199 -13.60 16.51 13.68
N MET A 200 -13.24 16.29 12.41
CA MET A 200 -13.44 17.29 11.35
C MET A 200 -14.92 17.59 11.11
N ALA A 201 -15.79 16.59 11.21
CA ALA A 201 -17.24 16.78 11.09
C ALA A 201 -17.84 17.62 12.22
N ARG A 202 -17.17 17.71 13.38
CA ARG A 202 -17.58 18.56 14.52
C ARG A 202 -17.08 19.99 14.42
N LEU A 203 -16.13 20.27 13.53
CA LEU A 203 -15.58 21.61 13.36
C LEU A 203 -16.51 22.49 12.50
N PRO A 204 -16.51 23.81 12.73
CA PRO A 204 -17.24 24.73 11.86
C PRO A 204 -16.72 24.63 10.42
N PRO A 205 -17.61 24.73 9.40
CA PRO A 205 -17.28 24.45 8.00
C PRO A 205 -16.20 25.37 7.42
N ASN A 206 -16.02 26.57 8.00
CA ASN A 206 -14.99 27.52 7.60
C ASN A 206 -13.57 27.04 7.96
N VAL A 207 -13.44 26.28 9.05
CA VAL A 207 -12.16 25.72 9.52
C VAL A 207 -11.91 24.37 8.84
N ALA A 208 -12.94 23.54 8.70
CA ALA A 208 -12.83 22.23 8.07
C ALA A 208 -12.32 22.30 6.61
N LYS A 209 -12.70 23.34 5.84
CA LYS A 209 -12.23 23.54 4.46
C LYS A 209 -10.74 23.82 4.33
N ARG A 210 -10.06 24.26 5.41
CA ARG A 210 -8.63 24.58 5.39
C ARG A 210 -7.75 23.42 5.85
N ILE A 211 -8.36 22.37 6.39
CA ILE A 211 -7.66 21.23 6.98
C ILE A 211 -7.79 20.03 6.05
N VAL A 212 -6.64 19.46 5.70
CA VAL A 212 -6.56 18.23 4.92
C VAL A 212 -6.58 17.04 5.89
N LEU A 213 -7.51 16.10 5.69
CA LEU A 213 -7.71 14.95 6.59
C LEU A 213 -6.42 14.11 6.71
N GLU A 214 -5.75 13.91 5.59
CA GLU A 214 -4.55 13.13 5.45
C GLU A 214 -3.39 13.72 6.26
N GLU A 215 -3.29 15.06 6.34
CA GLU A 215 -2.26 15.74 7.13
C GLU A 215 -2.48 15.55 8.63
N VAL A 216 -3.74 15.62 9.08
CA VAL A 216 -4.11 15.35 10.47
C VAL A 216 -3.81 13.89 10.81
N ALA A 217 -4.16 12.96 9.93
CA ALA A 217 -3.89 11.53 10.14
C ALA A 217 -2.40 11.24 10.19
N ALA A 218 -1.60 11.76 9.25
CA ALA A 218 -0.16 11.57 9.23
C ALA A 218 0.50 12.19 10.47
N TYR A 219 0.05 13.37 10.91
CA TYR A 219 0.53 13.98 12.14
C TYR A 219 0.23 13.11 13.36
N ALA A 220 -1.01 12.62 13.50
CA ALA A 220 -1.40 11.77 14.61
C ALA A 220 -0.65 10.43 14.62
N LEU A 221 -0.51 9.77 13.46
CA LEU A 221 0.20 8.49 13.35
C LEU A 221 1.70 8.61 13.67
N ASN A 222 2.32 9.76 13.38
CA ASN A 222 3.71 10.03 13.74
C ASN A 222 3.94 10.20 15.25
N GLN A 223 2.88 10.41 16.04
CA GLN A 223 2.95 10.55 17.50
C GLN A 223 2.54 9.29 18.26
N LEU A 224 1.94 8.31 17.57
CA LEU A 224 1.47 7.08 18.17
C LEU A 224 2.48 5.95 17.95
N PRO A 225 2.58 4.98 18.87
CA PRO A 225 3.35 3.79 18.63
C PRO A 225 2.72 2.99 17.48
N PRO A 226 3.51 2.55 16.47
CA PRO A 226 2.96 1.80 15.35
C PRO A 226 2.49 0.41 15.80
N MET A 227 1.41 -0.06 15.17
CA MET A 227 0.81 -1.37 15.46
C MET A 227 0.58 -2.13 14.16
N TYR A 228 1.67 -2.65 13.61
CA TYR A 228 1.65 -3.58 12.51
C TYR A 228 1.26 -4.97 12.98
N ALA A 229 0.34 -5.57 12.24
CA ALA A 229 -0.04 -6.96 12.39
C ALA A 229 0.16 -7.70 11.07
N THR A 230 0.47 -9.00 11.17
CA THR A 230 0.46 -9.94 10.04
C THR A 230 -0.72 -10.91 10.14
N SER A 231 -1.37 -10.96 11.29
CA SER A 231 -2.44 -11.91 11.56
C SER A 231 -3.51 -11.39 12.51
N ALA A 232 -4.69 -12.02 12.51
CA ALA A 232 -5.78 -11.67 13.42
C ALA A 232 -5.41 -11.86 14.91
N ARG A 233 -4.36 -12.63 15.22
CA ARG A 233 -3.90 -12.91 16.58
C ARG A 233 -2.64 -12.14 16.99
N GLY A 234 -2.15 -11.23 16.13
CA GLY A 234 -0.88 -10.50 16.29
C GLY A 234 0.06 -10.79 15.14
#